data_AF-A0A955H682-F1
#
_entry.id   AF-A0A955H682-F1
#
_cell.length_a   1.000
_cell.length_b   1.000
_cell.length_c   1.000
_cell.angle_alpha   90.00
_cell.angle_beta   90.00
_cell.angle_gamma   90.00
#
_symmetry.space_group_name_H-M   'P 1'
#
loop_
_entity.id
_entity.type
_entity.pdbx_description
1 polymer ?
#
loop_
_entity_poly.entity_id
_entity_poly.type
_entity_poly.pdbx_seq_one_letter_code
_entity_poly.pdbx_strand_id
1 'polypeptide(L)'
;CVLDNAGKYGFGKASSFLLPDRIRLLVKQGKELAHAGDAVFNENNIGQKGGVVSILTKDNVTRKSFYKDAMIFALIPFINPELYRGD
;
A
#
# COMPACT_ATOMS: atom_id res chain seq x y z
N CYS A 1 1.09 7.98 -4.88
CA CYS A 1 1.03 9.14 -5.80
C CYS A 1 0.24 10.23 -5.08
N VAL A 2 0.72 11.46 -5.14
CA VAL A 2 0.02 12.66 -4.70
C VAL A 2 -0.05 13.59 -5.91
N LEU A 3 -1.23 14.14 -6.17
CA LEU A 3 -1.49 15.14 -7.22
C LEU A 3 -2.25 16.28 -6.55
N ASP A 4 -1.76 17.50 -6.68
CA ASP A 4 -2.50 18.68 -6.22
C ASP A 4 -3.37 19.28 -7.33
N ASN A 5 -4.18 20.27 -6.96
CA ASN A 5 -5.10 20.94 -7.88
C ASN A 5 -4.38 21.78 -8.95
N ALA A 6 -3.10 22.11 -8.77
CA ALA A 6 -2.29 22.83 -9.74
C ALA A 6 -1.58 21.89 -10.74
N GLY A 7 -1.80 20.58 -10.63
CA GLY A 7 -1.19 19.58 -11.49
C GLY A 7 0.21 19.15 -11.04
N LYS A 8 0.71 19.65 -9.90
CA LYS A 8 1.96 19.17 -9.33
C LYS A 8 1.76 17.75 -8.83
N TYR A 9 2.64 16.86 -9.25
CA TYR A 9 2.56 15.45 -8.91
C TYR A 9 3.84 14.96 -8.23
N GLY A 10 3.67 13.94 -7.40
CA GLY A 10 4.77 13.22 -6.79
C GLY A 10 4.43 11.76 -6.61
N PHE A 11 5.45 10.91 -6.72
CA PHE A 11 5.29 9.47 -6.70
C PHE A 11 6.14 8.84 -5.61
N GLY A 12 5.55 7.87 -4.93
CA GLY A 12 6.19 7.03 -3.94
C GLY A 12 5.46 5.71 -3.89
N LYS A 13 6.22 4.65 -3.67
CA LYS A 13 5.75 3.27 -3.69
C LYS A 13 6.06 2.63 -2.35
N ALA A 14 5.07 1.94 -1.78
CA ALA A 14 5.29 1.15 -0.58
C ALA A 14 6.18 -0.06 -0.90
N SER A 15 6.85 -0.59 0.12
CA SER A 15 7.62 -1.83 0.00
C SER A 15 6.75 -2.96 -0.56
N SER A 16 7.39 -3.96 -1.16
CA SER A 16 6.70 -5.15 -1.69
C SER A 16 7.02 -6.36 -0.82
N PHE A 17 6.08 -7.30 -0.75
CA PHE A 17 6.26 -8.56 -0.03
C PHE A 17 5.65 -9.70 -0.84
N LEU A 18 6.14 -10.91 -0.61
CA LEU A 18 5.65 -12.10 -1.27
C LEU A 18 4.33 -12.55 -0.64
N LEU A 19 3.31 -12.76 -1.47
CA LEU A 19 2.04 -13.35 -1.01
C LEU A 19 2.17 -14.86 -0.86
N PRO A 20 1.54 -15.46 0.17
CA PRO A 20 1.34 -16.91 0.22
C PRO A 20 0.66 -17.42 -1.05
N ASP A 21 1.07 -18.60 -1.52
CA ASP A 21 0.59 -19.20 -2.76
C ASP A 21 -0.94 -19.28 -2.84
N ARG A 22 -1.59 -19.64 -1.72
CA ARG A 22 -3.06 -19.72 -1.63
C ARG A 22 -3.74 -18.37 -1.92
N ILE A 23 -3.20 -17.27 -1.38
CA ILE A 23 -3.73 -15.92 -1.62
C ILE A 23 -3.44 -15.50 -3.06
N ARG A 24 -2.21 -15.72 -3.53
CA ARG A 24 -1.80 -15.40 -4.90
C ARG A 24 -2.70 -16.06 -5.95
N LEU A 25 -3.04 -17.33 -5.76
CA LEU A 25 -3.91 -18.06 -6.69
C LEU A 25 -5.32 -17.45 -6.76
N LEU A 26 -5.92 -17.13 -5.62
CA LEU A 26 -7.23 -16.47 -5.58
C LEU A 26 -7.20 -15.08 -6.24
N VAL A 27 -6.15 -14.31 -5.99
CA VAL A 27 -5.97 -12.99 -6.64
C VAL A 27 -5.82 -13.13 -8.15
N LYS A 28 -5.08 -14.14 -8.62
CA LYS A 28 -4.97 -14.46 -10.06
C LYS A 28 -6.31 -14.87 -10.70
N GLN A 29 -7.26 -15.36 -9.90
CA GLN A 29 -8.62 -15.67 -10.34
C GLN A 29 -9.55 -14.45 -10.30
N GLY A 30 -9.03 -13.24 -10.05
CA GLY A 30 -9.81 -12.00 -10.01
C GLY A 30 -10.39 -11.67 -8.64
N LYS A 31 -10.07 -12.44 -7.59
CA LYS A 31 -10.53 -12.11 -6.24
C LYS A 31 -9.73 -10.94 -5.68
N GLU A 32 -10.40 -9.97 -5.07
CA GLU A 32 -9.72 -8.87 -4.38
C GLU A 32 -8.82 -9.39 -3.24
N LEU A 33 -7.66 -8.76 -3.04
CA LEU A 33 -6.65 -9.21 -2.07
C LEU A 33 -7.20 -9.33 -0.64
N ALA A 34 -8.04 -8.40 -0.20
CA ALA A 34 -8.66 -8.44 1.12
C ALA A 34 -9.55 -9.68 1.27
N HIS A 35 -10.48 -9.90 0.31
CA HIS A 35 -11.36 -11.07 0.32
C HIS A 35 -10.61 -12.40 0.11
N ALA A 36 -9.49 -12.39 -0.61
CA ALA A 36 -8.62 -13.55 -0.74
C ALA A 36 -7.92 -13.87 0.58
N GLY A 37 -7.46 -12.85 1.31
CA GLY A 37 -6.91 -13.02 2.65
C GLY A 37 -7.94 -13.46 3.68
N ASP A 38 -9.15 -12.86 3.71
CA ASP A 38 -10.26 -13.28 4.57
C ASP A 38 -10.51 -14.80 4.43
N ALA A 39 -10.59 -15.28 3.19
CA ALA A 39 -10.82 -16.70 2.89
C ALA A 39 -9.67 -17.62 3.30
N VAL A 40 -8.42 -17.17 3.22
CA VAL A 40 -7.25 -18.01 3.57
C VAL A 40 -6.99 -18.03 5.07
N PHE A 41 -7.22 -16.90 5.76
CA PHE A 41 -6.99 -16.77 7.20
C PHE A 41 -8.22 -17.09 8.04
N ASN A 42 -9.36 -17.40 7.40
CA ASN A 42 -10.66 -17.60 8.06
C ASN A 42 -11.03 -16.41 8.96
N GLU A 43 -10.77 -15.21 8.46
CA GLU A 43 -11.01 -13.94 9.12
C GLU A 43 -12.09 -13.16 8.36
N ASN A 44 -12.70 -12.19 9.02
CA ASN A 44 -13.64 -11.27 8.39
C ASN A 44 -13.09 -9.85 8.46
N ASN A 45 -13.24 -9.11 7.35
CA ASN A 45 -12.90 -7.70 7.23
C ASN A 45 -11.43 -7.39 7.51
N ILE A 46 -10.50 -8.23 7.07
CA ILE A 46 -9.06 -7.98 7.29
C ILE A 46 -8.62 -6.63 6.71
N GLY A 47 -9.29 -6.13 5.67
CA GLY A 47 -9.01 -4.82 5.08
C GLY A 47 -9.17 -3.65 6.06
N GLN A 48 -10.08 -3.78 7.03
CA GLN A 48 -10.30 -2.80 8.11
C GLN A 48 -9.35 -3.05 9.30
N LYS A 49 -8.90 -4.29 9.50
CA LYS A 49 -7.96 -4.68 10.57
C LYS A 49 -6.47 -4.47 10.24
N GLY A 50 -6.15 -3.69 9.20
CA GLY A 50 -4.76 -3.44 8.78
C GLY A 50 -4.30 -4.19 7.52
N GLY A 51 -5.13 -5.10 7.01
CA GLY A 51 -4.93 -5.81 5.75
C GLY A 51 -4.01 -7.02 5.85
N VAL A 52 -3.78 -7.67 4.70
CA VAL A 52 -2.96 -8.89 4.58
C VAL A 52 -1.55 -8.69 5.16
N VAL A 53 -0.97 -7.49 5.02
CA VAL A 53 0.37 -7.19 5.52
C VAL A 53 0.46 -7.27 7.05
N SER A 54 -0.56 -6.81 7.78
CA SER A 54 -0.57 -6.84 9.25
C SER A 54 -0.65 -8.27 9.76
N ILE A 55 -1.49 -9.11 9.14
CA ILE A 55 -1.60 -10.53 9.50
C ILE A 55 -0.27 -11.26 9.23
N LEU A 56 0.30 -11.07 8.04
CA LEU A 56 1.55 -11.75 7.65
C LEU A 56 2.75 -11.32 8.49
N THR A 57 2.70 -10.14 9.09
CA THR A 57 3.76 -9.61 9.95
C THR A 57 3.43 -9.71 11.45
N LYS A 58 2.32 -10.37 11.82
CA LYS A 58 1.85 -10.46 13.21
C LYS A 58 1.78 -9.07 13.86
N ASP A 59 1.13 -8.14 13.18
CA ASP A 59 0.91 -6.74 13.57
C ASP A 59 2.17 -5.86 13.73
N ASN A 60 3.37 -6.37 13.42
CA ASN A 60 4.60 -5.56 13.40
C ASN A 60 4.56 -4.48 12.31
N VAL A 61 3.82 -4.72 11.21
CA VAL A 61 3.58 -3.74 10.15
C VAL A 61 2.09 -3.47 10.02
N THR A 62 1.67 -2.27 10.37
CA THR A 62 0.29 -1.80 10.18
C THR A 62 0.11 -1.23 8.77
N ARG A 63 -1.13 -1.14 8.29
CA ARG A 63 -1.43 -0.41 7.04
C ARG A 63 -0.86 1.02 7.05
N LYS A 64 -0.95 1.71 8.19
CA LYS A 64 -0.42 3.08 8.34
C LYS A 64 1.10 3.11 8.21
N SER A 65 1.83 2.25 8.94
CA SER A 65 3.30 2.22 8.85
C SER A 65 3.79 1.76 7.48
N PHE A 66 3.08 0.84 6.84
CA PHE A 66 3.40 0.34 5.51
C PHE A 66 3.37 1.42 4.42
N TYR A 67 2.41 2.35 4.50
CA TYR A 67 2.29 3.45 3.53
C TYR A 67 3.05 4.72 3.93
N LYS A 68 3.54 4.82 5.17
CA LYS A 68 4.16 6.04 5.70
C LYS A 68 5.28 6.55 4.79
N ASP A 69 6.27 5.71 4.51
CA ASP A 69 7.44 6.12 3.74
C ASP A 69 7.08 6.36 2.26
N ALA A 70 6.17 5.57 1.70
CA ALA A 70 5.65 5.79 0.35
C ALA A 70 4.98 7.16 0.20
N MET A 71 4.26 7.62 1.23
CA MET A 71 3.67 8.95 1.26
C MET A 71 4.72 10.04 1.41
N ILE A 72 5.70 9.85 2.30
CA ILE A 72 6.83 10.77 2.42
C ILE A 72 7.56 10.91 1.07
N PHE A 73 7.82 9.81 0.37
CA PHE A 73 8.45 9.83 -0.95
C PHE A 73 7.59 10.55 -2.00
N ALA A 74 6.27 10.28 -2.00
CA ALA A 74 5.35 10.99 -2.89
C ALA A 74 5.28 12.50 -2.62
N LEU A 75 5.64 12.94 -1.43
CA LEU A 75 5.67 14.35 -1.04
C LEU A 75 7.00 15.05 -1.36
N ILE A 76 8.04 14.34 -1.80
CA ILE A 76 9.37 14.93 -2.08
C ILE A 76 9.29 16.18 -2.98
N PRO A 77 8.53 16.19 -4.10
CA PRO A 77 8.42 17.38 -4.94
C PRO A 77 7.75 18.55 -4.22
N PHE A 78 6.84 18.26 -3.29
CA PHE A 78 6.09 19.26 -2.51
C PHE A 78 6.94 19.86 -1.39
N ILE A 79 7.81 19.06 -0.78
CA ILE A 79 8.72 19.46 0.30
C ILE A 79 9.88 20.32 -0.23
N ASN A 80 10.37 20.02 -1.44
CA ASN A 80 11.51 20.71 -2.07
C ASN A 80 11.06 21.43 -3.35
N PRO A 81 10.08 22.35 -3.29
CA PRO A 81 9.46 22.91 -4.48
C PRO A 81 10.46 23.57 -5.44
N GLU A 82 11.55 24.15 -4.93
CA GLU A 82 12.62 24.77 -5.70
C GLU A 82 13.41 23.79 -6.59
N LEU A 83 13.52 22.51 -6.22
CA LEU A 83 14.23 21.49 -7.00
C LEU A 83 13.36 20.83 -8.08
N TYR A 84 12.04 21.08 -8.05
CA TYR A 84 11.05 20.44 -8.91
C TYR A 84 10.15 21.45 -9.64
N ARG A 85 10.56 22.71 -9.69
CA ARG A 85 10.03 23.66 -10.68
C ARG A 85 10.69 23.28 -12.01
N GLY A 86 9.89 22.94 -13.02
CA GLY A 86 10.41 22.74 -14.37
C GLY A 86 11.07 24.01 -14.89
N ASP A 87 12.01 23.86 -15.82
CA ASP A 87 12.53 24.95 -16.64
C ASP A 87 11.41 25.72 -17.37
#